data_AF-A0A1G0HCM2-F1
#
_entry.id   AF-A0A1G0HCM2-F1
#
_cell.length_a   1.000
_cell.length_b   1.000
_cell.length_c   1.000
_cell.angle_alpha   90.00
_cell.angle_beta   90.00
_cell.angle_gamma   90.00
#
_symmetry.space_group_name_H-M   'P 1'
#
loop_
_entity.id
_entity.type
_entity.pdbx_description
1 polymer ?
#
loop_
_entity_poly.entity_id
_entity_poly.type
_entity_poly.pdbx_seq_one_letter_code
_entity_poly.pdbx_strand_id
1 'polypeptide(L)'
;MLIDNHMQKKISDFVAKLQSQTHLPYWALNHEMVIYALAVNSKPTWGEKAKLLNFLITIANKMMLSDVLIFSLGLLRAFALWRAVKKKKKNIKINNINKFTHIFFSFKVSSENYLYADYVKQTEGVTLKIDSVTLDGMQYFDQPKFTFILALLFKYAFGCTAKLKMLQSEINLNVNDFLTVSALNIGIYTFYRSYWNMLKSKKVKEIAFITIDPPLYACIDEAIPTVFFEHGLMFRSLLIPKVDRFYTLTYDEEKYLKKSIPHIKVGRKLIKYKINKTKNNNIMILSPNLILSNFCKIQEFMSQPIFKNFQFINRPTPQATESELHLSLKELPSTILDDTTIPLYESIEKWNPKFIISGWMSTGLATALDYECLPISLYDPNIDDKWIEKIYPNDYWNTIYPVKSRILFWPRDQEIIKKTIVSQIAYENQIKILQPTGYSGKIKESCYDI
;
A
#
# COMPACT_ATOMS: atom_id res chain seq x y z
N MET A 1 -25.29 3.78 -3.81
CA MET A 1 -25.28 3.30 -2.41
C MET A 1 -25.58 1.81 -2.28
N LEU A 2 -26.74 1.29 -2.71
CA LEU A 2 -27.04 -0.16 -2.60
C LEU A 2 -26.14 -1.05 -3.49
N ILE A 3 -25.82 -0.59 -4.70
CA ILE A 3 -24.93 -1.31 -5.64
C ILE A 3 -23.50 -1.37 -5.09
N ASP A 4 -23.02 -0.29 -4.48
CA ASP A 4 -21.65 -0.18 -3.95
C ASP A 4 -21.40 -1.16 -2.80
N ASN A 5 -22.36 -1.26 -1.87
CA ASN A 5 -22.28 -2.18 -0.74
C ASN A 5 -22.30 -3.65 -1.19
N HIS A 6 -23.02 -3.96 -2.26
CA HIS A 6 -23.06 -5.31 -2.83
C HIS A 6 -21.69 -5.71 -3.42
N MET A 7 -21.03 -4.80 -4.17
CA MET A 7 -19.71 -5.07 -4.75
C MET A 7 -18.61 -5.20 -3.69
N GLN A 8 -18.56 -4.29 -2.72
CA GLN A 8 -17.60 -4.37 -1.61
C GLN A 8 -17.71 -5.69 -0.83
N LYS A 9 -18.96 -6.15 -0.60
CA LYS A 9 -19.24 -7.43 0.02
C LYS A 9 -18.75 -8.58 -0.85
N LYS A 10 -19.07 -8.57 -2.15
CA LYS A 10 -18.64 -9.61 -3.11
C LYS A 10 -17.11 -9.78 -3.12
N ILE A 11 -16.36 -8.67 -3.14
CA ILE A 11 -14.89 -8.69 -3.09
C ILE A 11 -14.40 -9.27 -1.76
N SER A 12 -14.96 -8.79 -0.64
CA SER A 12 -14.56 -9.26 0.70
C SER A 12 -14.87 -10.75 0.90
N ASP A 13 -16.02 -11.23 0.41
CA ASP A 13 -16.43 -12.63 0.50
C ASP A 13 -15.50 -13.53 -0.35
N PHE A 14 -15.13 -13.09 -1.56
CA PHE A 14 -14.18 -13.82 -2.40
C PHE A 14 -12.78 -13.91 -1.75
N VAL A 15 -12.30 -12.80 -1.17
CA VAL A 15 -11.03 -12.76 -0.44
C VAL A 15 -11.07 -13.66 0.78
N ALA A 16 -12.17 -13.65 1.55
CA ALA A 16 -12.35 -14.55 2.68
C ALA A 16 -12.30 -16.03 2.25
N LYS A 17 -12.92 -16.39 1.12
CA LYS A 17 -12.80 -17.75 0.55
C LYS A 17 -11.35 -18.10 0.24
N LEU A 18 -10.61 -17.21 -0.45
CA LEU A 18 -9.19 -17.40 -0.78
C LEU A 18 -8.28 -17.47 0.45
N GLN A 19 -8.59 -16.74 1.52
CA GLN A 19 -7.84 -16.82 2.78
C GLN A 19 -8.20 -18.09 3.58
N SER A 20 -9.43 -18.60 3.47
CA SER A 20 -9.88 -19.77 4.24
C SER A 20 -9.38 -21.12 3.71
N GLN A 21 -8.97 -21.19 2.43
CA GLN A 21 -8.44 -22.44 1.85
C GLN A 21 -7.07 -22.79 2.44
N THR A 22 -6.75 -24.09 2.49
CA THR A 22 -5.51 -24.62 3.07
C THR A 22 -4.63 -25.38 2.08
N HIS A 23 -5.07 -25.51 0.82
CA HIS A 23 -4.39 -26.34 -0.18
C HIS A 23 -3.19 -25.65 -0.83
N LEU A 24 -3.23 -24.32 -0.92
CA LEU A 24 -2.19 -23.51 -1.53
C LEU A 24 -1.70 -22.43 -0.58
N PRO A 25 -0.39 -22.11 -0.61
CA PRO A 25 0.14 -21.00 0.16
C PRO A 25 -0.35 -19.67 -0.43
N TYR A 26 -0.60 -18.67 0.42
CA TYR A 26 -1.19 -17.40 0.00
C TYR A 26 -0.34 -16.65 -1.05
N TRP A 27 0.99 -16.76 -1.01
CA TRP A 27 1.85 -16.15 -2.03
C TRP A 27 1.55 -16.63 -3.46
N ALA A 28 1.03 -17.85 -3.63
CA ALA A 28 0.70 -18.41 -4.94
C ALA A 28 -0.60 -17.82 -5.53
N LEU A 29 -1.42 -17.21 -4.68
CA LEU A 29 -2.71 -16.60 -5.02
C LEU A 29 -2.67 -15.07 -4.95
N ASN A 30 -1.67 -14.50 -4.26
CA ASN A 30 -1.60 -13.07 -3.97
C ASN A 30 -1.26 -12.24 -5.21
N HIS A 31 -2.30 -11.78 -5.88
CA HIS A 31 -2.21 -10.77 -6.92
C HIS A 31 -3.49 -9.93 -6.94
N GLU A 32 -3.40 -8.74 -6.38
CA GLU A 32 -4.52 -7.85 -6.10
C GLU A 32 -5.46 -7.64 -7.32
N MET A 33 -4.91 -7.30 -8.49
CA MET A 33 -5.69 -7.08 -9.72
C MET A 33 -6.44 -8.33 -10.20
N VAL A 34 -5.85 -9.51 -10.02
CA VAL A 34 -6.48 -10.77 -10.41
C VAL A 34 -7.61 -11.08 -9.45
N ILE A 35 -7.35 -11.01 -8.15
CA ILE A 35 -8.35 -11.26 -7.11
C ILE A 35 -9.55 -10.33 -7.28
N TYR A 36 -9.30 -9.04 -7.49
CA TYR A 36 -10.36 -8.05 -7.75
C TYR A 36 -11.16 -8.41 -9.00
N ALA A 37 -10.48 -8.62 -10.14
CA ALA A 37 -11.15 -8.89 -11.41
C ALA A 37 -12.03 -10.15 -11.33
N LEU A 38 -11.50 -11.23 -10.75
CA LEU A 38 -12.24 -12.46 -10.55
C LEU A 38 -13.44 -12.26 -9.61
N ALA A 39 -13.26 -11.53 -8.51
CA ALA A 39 -14.35 -11.23 -7.59
C ALA A 39 -15.50 -10.46 -8.26
N VAL A 40 -15.21 -9.55 -9.20
CA VAL A 40 -16.22 -8.77 -9.92
C VAL A 40 -16.67 -9.41 -11.24
N ASN A 41 -16.24 -10.65 -11.54
CA ASN A 41 -16.50 -11.37 -12.79
C ASN A 41 -15.99 -10.64 -14.04
N SER A 42 -14.85 -9.95 -13.94
CA SER A 42 -14.15 -9.32 -15.07
C SER A 42 -12.85 -10.05 -15.41
N LYS A 43 -12.30 -9.77 -16.60
CA LYS A 43 -10.98 -10.31 -16.99
C LYS A 43 -9.86 -9.54 -16.29
N PRO A 44 -8.85 -10.22 -15.72
CA PRO A 44 -7.69 -9.54 -15.16
C PRO A 44 -6.95 -8.71 -16.21
N THR A 45 -6.47 -7.55 -15.79
CA THR A 45 -5.68 -6.64 -16.61
C THR A 45 -4.20 -6.92 -16.41
N TRP A 46 -3.63 -7.60 -17.39
CA TRP A 46 -2.21 -7.96 -17.39
C TRP A 46 -1.37 -6.89 -18.11
N GLY A 47 -0.21 -6.56 -17.55
CA GLY A 47 0.85 -5.85 -18.30
C GLY A 47 1.36 -6.72 -19.45
N GLU A 48 2.03 -6.15 -20.46
CA GLU A 48 2.45 -6.88 -21.68
C GLU A 48 3.21 -8.18 -21.40
N LYS A 49 4.18 -8.14 -20.49
CA LYS A 49 4.94 -9.33 -20.09
C LYS A 49 4.09 -10.38 -19.38
N ALA A 50 3.17 -9.94 -18.53
CA ALA A 50 2.27 -10.83 -17.81
C ALA A 50 1.18 -11.42 -18.74
N LYS A 51 0.75 -10.68 -19.78
CA LYS A 51 -0.13 -11.19 -20.84
C LYS A 51 0.53 -12.33 -21.59
N LEU A 52 1.77 -12.14 -22.00
CA LEU A 52 2.55 -13.19 -22.67
C LEU A 52 2.70 -14.42 -21.76
N LEU A 53 3.02 -14.20 -20.48
CA LEU A 53 3.12 -15.30 -19.52
C LEU A 53 1.79 -16.05 -19.35
N ASN A 54 0.67 -15.34 -19.21
CA ASN A 54 -0.65 -15.96 -19.09
C ASN A 54 -1.01 -16.79 -20.32
N PHE A 55 -0.66 -16.31 -21.51
CA PHE A 55 -0.78 -17.07 -22.75
C PHE A 55 0.08 -18.35 -22.74
N LEU A 56 1.36 -18.25 -22.36
CA LEU A 56 2.25 -19.40 -22.26
C LEU A 56 1.79 -20.42 -21.21
N ILE A 57 1.30 -19.96 -20.05
CA ILE A 57 0.72 -20.81 -19.01
C ILE A 57 -0.53 -21.52 -19.52
N THR A 58 -1.38 -20.84 -20.30
CA THR A 58 -2.56 -21.45 -20.91
C THR A 58 -2.18 -22.59 -21.87
N ILE A 59 -1.16 -22.39 -22.71
CA ILE A 59 -0.63 -23.44 -23.59
C ILE A 59 -0.03 -24.57 -22.76
N ALA A 60 0.83 -24.26 -21.80
CA ALA A 60 1.50 -25.25 -20.96
C ALA A 60 0.51 -26.08 -20.15
N ASN A 61 -0.54 -25.48 -19.59
CA ASN A 61 -1.58 -26.22 -18.85
C ASN A 61 -2.34 -27.19 -19.77
N LYS A 62 -2.65 -26.80 -21.02
CA LYS A 62 -3.24 -27.72 -22.02
C LYS A 62 -2.32 -28.90 -22.33
N MET A 63 -1.02 -28.67 -22.33
CA MET A 63 0.01 -29.71 -22.55
C MET A 63 0.42 -30.46 -21.27
N MET A 64 -0.18 -30.15 -20.10
CA MET A 64 0.22 -30.68 -18.79
C MET A 64 1.68 -30.36 -18.38
N LEU A 65 2.23 -29.24 -18.86
CA LEU A 65 3.60 -28.76 -18.59
C LEU A 65 3.64 -27.47 -17.76
N SER A 66 2.52 -27.02 -17.20
CA SER A 66 2.44 -25.78 -16.41
C SER A 66 3.39 -25.76 -15.21
N ASP A 67 3.49 -26.85 -14.45
CA ASP A 67 4.39 -26.94 -13.29
C ASP A 67 5.87 -26.82 -13.70
N VAL A 68 6.25 -27.38 -14.86
CA VAL A 68 7.62 -27.26 -15.43
C VAL A 68 7.91 -25.81 -15.84
N LEU A 69 6.95 -25.14 -16.46
CA LEU A 69 7.07 -23.73 -16.82
C LEU A 69 7.20 -22.85 -15.56
N ILE A 70 6.37 -23.08 -14.54
CA ILE A 70 6.44 -22.39 -13.24
C ILE A 70 7.82 -22.59 -12.60
N PHE A 71 8.31 -23.84 -12.56
CA PHE A 71 9.64 -24.15 -12.03
C PHE A 71 10.75 -23.40 -12.78
N SER A 72 10.72 -23.43 -14.11
CA SER A 72 11.75 -22.83 -14.97
C SER A 72 11.82 -21.31 -14.81
N LEU A 73 10.67 -20.64 -14.77
CA LEU A 73 10.58 -19.19 -14.53
C LEU A 73 10.98 -18.83 -13.11
N GLY A 74 10.54 -19.62 -12.13
CA GLY A 74 10.94 -19.50 -10.74
C GLY A 74 12.44 -19.60 -10.55
N LEU A 75 13.07 -20.58 -11.20
CA LEU A 75 14.52 -20.80 -11.19
C LEU A 75 15.27 -19.61 -11.78
N LEU A 76 14.85 -19.13 -12.96
CA LEU A 76 15.46 -17.97 -13.61
C LEU A 76 15.40 -16.73 -12.71
N ARG A 77 14.25 -16.45 -12.10
CA ARG A 77 14.06 -15.30 -11.21
C ARG A 77 14.86 -15.43 -9.92
N ALA A 78 14.83 -16.60 -9.27
CA ALA A 78 15.57 -16.84 -8.03
C ALA A 78 17.09 -16.79 -8.25
N PHE A 79 17.57 -17.32 -9.39
CA PHE A 79 18.97 -17.24 -9.78
C PHE A 79 19.44 -15.81 -10.05
N ALA A 80 18.59 -14.98 -10.70
CA ALA A 80 18.88 -13.57 -10.92
C ALA A 80 19.06 -12.80 -9.59
N LEU A 81 18.15 -13.00 -8.63
CA LEU A 81 18.25 -12.42 -7.29
C LEU A 81 19.49 -12.92 -6.54
N TRP A 82 19.73 -14.23 -6.58
CA TRP A 82 20.90 -14.86 -5.96
C TRP A 82 22.22 -14.29 -6.50
N ARG A 83 22.33 -14.12 -7.83
CA ARG A 83 23.50 -13.49 -8.47
C ARG A 83 23.64 -12.02 -8.10
N ALA A 84 22.54 -11.26 -8.03
CA ALA A 84 22.57 -9.85 -7.67
C ALA A 84 23.13 -9.64 -6.26
N VAL A 85 22.67 -10.43 -5.27
CA VAL A 85 23.21 -10.39 -3.90
C VAL A 85 24.68 -10.82 -3.87
N LYS A 86 25.06 -11.87 -4.62
CA LYS A 86 26.47 -12.29 -4.74
C LYS A 86 27.38 -11.17 -5.20
N LYS A 87 26.94 -10.40 -6.20
CA LYS A 87 27.71 -9.29 -6.77
C LYS A 87 27.90 -8.17 -5.74
N LYS A 88 26.86 -7.82 -4.97
CA LYS A 88 26.93 -6.77 -3.94
C LYS A 88 27.86 -7.12 -2.78
N LYS A 89 27.89 -8.39 -2.36
CA LYS A 89 28.75 -8.84 -1.24
C LYS A 89 30.25 -8.68 -1.52
N LYS A 90 30.69 -8.81 -2.78
CA LYS A 90 32.13 -8.75 -3.14
C LYS A 90 32.82 -7.44 -2.75
N ASN A 91 32.07 -6.37 -2.49
CA ASN A 91 32.61 -5.03 -2.29
C ASN A 91 32.76 -4.62 -0.82
N ILE A 92 32.47 -5.49 0.17
CA ILE A 92 32.44 -5.12 1.59
C ILE A 92 33.19 -6.14 2.46
N LYS A 93 34.12 -5.65 3.30
CA LYS A 93 34.70 -6.44 4.40
C LYS A 93 33.68 -6.52 5.53
N ILE A 94 33.20 -7.73 5.80
CA ILE A 94 32.12 -7.95 6.75
C ILE A 94 32.72 -8.10 8.16
N ASN A 95 32.72 -7.02 8.94
CA ASN A 95 33.21 -7.06 10.31
C ASN A 95 32.10 -7.18 11.38
N ASN A 96 30.80 -7.16 11.04
CA ASN A 96 29.71 -7.07 12.04
C ASN A 96 28.36 -7.71 11.63
N ILE A 97 28.34 -9.00 11.26
CA ILE A 97 27.10 -9.71 10.83
C ILE A 97 26.05 -9.77 11.95
N ASN A 98 26.48 -9.88 13.21
CA ASN A 98 25.58 -10.08 14.35
C ASN A 98 25.14 -8.76 15.01
N LYS A 99 25.41 -7.61 14.40
CA LYS A 99 25.04 -6.31 14.95
C LYS A 99 23.54 -6.04 14.79
N PHE A 100 22.93 -6.51 13.71
CA PHE A 100 21.56 -6.16 13.34
C PHE A 100 20.56 -7.13 13.97
N THR A 101 19.72 -6.62 14.86
CA THR A 101 18.66 -7.40 15.52
C THR A 101 17.29 -7.14 14.91
N HIS A 102 17.14 -6.05 14.16
CA HIS A 102 15.89 -5.66 13.50
C HIS A 102 16.14 -5.35 12.02
N ILE A 103 15.15 -5.62 11.18
CA ILE A 103 15.21 -5.31 9.75
C ILE A 103 13.98 -4.49 9.38
N PHE A 104 14.18 -3.40 8.63
CA PHE A 104 13.11 -2.68 7.96
C PHE A 104 13.19 -2.95 6.46
N PHE A 105 12.20 -3.65 5.91
CA PHE A 105 12.14 -4.04 4.52
C PHE A 105 11.42 -2.95 3.68
N SER A 106 12.18 -2.35 2.78
CA SER A 106 11.89 -1.10 2.07
C SER A 106 11.47 -1.34 0.61
N PHE A 107 10.62 -0.45 0.10
CA PHE A 107 10.14 -0.43 -1.29
C PHE A 107 10.37 0.95 -1.97
N LYS A 108 11.10 1.87 -1.33
CA LYS A 108 11.36 3.26 -1.76
C LYS A 108 10.10 4.10 -1.98
N VAL A 109 9.05 3.87 -1.21
CA VAL A 109 7.89 4.76 -1.22
C VAL A 109 8.21 6.06 -0.48
N SER A 110 7.58 7.17 -0.86
CA SER A 110 7.84 8.48 -0.24
C SER A 110 7.58 8.48 1.27
N SER A 111 6.60 7.70 1.73
CA SER A 111 6.23 7.60 3.13
C SER A 111 7.18 6.77 4.00
N GLU A 112 8.12 6.08 3.37
CA GLU A 112 8.97 5.11 4.03
C GLU A 112 9.95 5.75 5.02
N ASN A 113 10.44 6.95 4.74
CA ASN A 113 11.48 7.59 5.55
C ASN A 113 10.98 7.84 6.98
N TYR A 114 9.75 8.31 7.13
CA TYR A 114 9.17 8.54 8.45
C TYR A 114 8.77 7.22 9.14
N LEU A 115 8.22 6.25 8.40
CA LEU A 115 7.94 4.92 8.95
C LEU A 115 9.22 4.23 9.47
N TYR A 116 10.31 4.35 8.74
CA TYR A 116 11.62 3.83 9.15
C TYR A 116 12.13 4.55 10.39
N ALA A 117 12.13 5.89 10.41
CA ALA A 117 12.57 6.67 11.57
C ALA A 117 11.77 6.33 12.82
N ASP A 118 10.45 6.15 12.67
CA ASP A 118 9.56 5.77 13.76
C ASP A 118 9.83 4.34 14.25
N TYR A 119 10.04 3.39 13.34
CA TYR A 119 10.38 2.02 13.70
C TYR A 119 11.72 1.94 14.46
N VAL A 120 12.73 2.71 14.03
CA VAL A 120 14.02 2.81 14.72
C VAL A 120 13.85 3.35 16.15
N LYS A 121 13.01 4.37 16.35
CA LYS A 121 12.74 4.93 17.70
C LYS A 121 12.05 3.93 18.63
N GLN A 122 11.30 2.96 18.10
CA GLN A 122 10.54 1.98 18.88
C GLN A 122 11.28 0.66 19.11
N THR A 123 12.42 0.44 18.47
CA THR A 123 13.13 -0.83 18.51
C THR A 123 14.39 -0.72 19.35
N GLU A 124 14.57 -1.66 20.28
CA GLU A 124 15.79 -1.77 21.08
C GLU A 124 16.85 -2.55 20.30
N GLY A 125 17.80 -1.85 19.70
CA GLY A 125 18.95 -2.45 19.02
C GLY A 125 19.29 -1.76 17.70
N VAL A 126 20.02 -2.46 16.83
CA VAL A 126 20.44 -1.89 15.55
C VAL A 126 19.52 -2.39 14.45
N THR A 127 18.86 -1.45 13.80
CA THR A 127 17.93 -1.70 12.69
C THR A 127 18.63 -1.51 11.36
N LEU A 128 18.65 -2.57 10.53
CA LEU A 128 19.11 -2.50 9.16
C LEU A 128 17.94 -2.22 8.21
N LYS A 129 18.11 -1.26 7.32
CA LYS A 129 17.19 -1.07 6.19
C LYS A 129 17.62 -1.97 5.02
N ILE A 130 16.71 -2.81 4.52
CA ILE A 130 16.93 -3.63 3.32
C ILE A 130 15.96 -3.19 2.24
N ASP A 131 16.48 -2.77 1.09
CA ASP A 131 15.70 -2.32 -0.05
C ASP A 131 15.35 -3.48 -0.98
N SER A 132 14.06 -3.72 -1.21
CA SER A 132 13.56 -4.85 -1.99
C SER A 132 13.88 -4.80 -3.48
N VAL A 133 14.09 -3.59 -4.04
CA VAL A 133 14.30 -3.37 -5.47
C VAL A 133 15.78 -3.42 -5.81
N THR A 134 16.57 -2.61 -5.10
CA THR A 134 18.01 -2.51 -5.29
C THR A 134 18.78 -3.59 -4.54
N LEU A 135 18.18 -4.24 -3.55
CA LEU A 135 18.82 -5.20 -2.64
C LEU A 135 19.92 -4.56 -1.77
N ASP A 136 19.92 -3.23 -1.63
CA ASP A 136 20.77 -2.54 -0.68
C ASP A 136 20.43 -2.98 0.75
N GLY A 137 21.45 -3.15 1.59
CA GLY A 137 21.34 -3.75 2.91
C GLY A 137 21.63 -5.26 2.92
N MET A 138 21.31 -6.01 1.86
CA MET A 138 21.54 -7.47 1.87
C MET A 138 23.02 -7.87 1.92
N GLN A 139 23.91 -7.00 1.44
CA GLN A 139 25.36 -7.20 1.46
C GLN A 139 25.97 -7.44 2.84
N TYR A 140 25.28 -7.04 3.91
CA TYR A 140 25.78 -7.17 5.28
C TYR A 140 25.66 -8.59 5.83
N PHE A 141 24.96 -9.47 5.11
CA PHE A 141 24.76 -10.85 5.48
C PHE A 141 25.40 -11.82 4.48
N ASP A 142 25.38 -13.10 4.84
CA ASP A 142 25.80 -14.17 3.94
C ASP A 142 24.83 -14.32 2.76
N GLN A 143 25.24 -15.16 1.81
CA GLN A 143 24.39 -15.50 0.68
C GLN A 143 23.53 -16.71 1.03
N PRO A 144 22.23 -16.73 0.67
CA PRO A 144 21.41 -17.92 0.84
C PRO A 144 21.94 -19.09 0.01
N LYS A 145 21.86 -20.30 0.56
CA LYS A 145 22.29 -21.53 -0.14
C LYS A 145 21.39 -21.77 -1.35
N PHE A 146 21.98 -21.80 -2.55
CA PHE A 146 21.21 -22.00 -3.77
C PHE A 146 20.57 -23.39 -3.85
N THR A 147 21.22 -24.41 -3.26
CA THR A 147 20.64 -25.77 -3.15
C THR A 147 19.34 -25.77 -2.35
N PHE A 148 19.23 -24.95 -1.30
CA PHE A 148 17.97 -24.80 -0.56
C PHE A 148 16.90 -24.12 -1.40
N ILE A 149 17.26 -23.07 -2.16
CA ILE A 149 16.35 -22.43 -3.12
C ILE A 149 15.80 -23.44 -4.13
N LEU A 150 16.68 -24.29 -4.71
CA LEU A 150 16.28 -25.34 -5.65
C LEU A 150 15.30 -26.33 -5.02
N ALA A 151 15.60 -26.82 -3.81
CA ALA A 151 14.71 -27.74 -3.09
C ALA A 151 13.32 -27.13 -2.86
N LEU A 152 13.27 -25.85 -2.48
CA LEU A 152 12.01 -25.12 -2.31
C LEU A 152 11.26 -24.94 -3.64
N LEU A 153 11.96 -24.62 -4.73
CA LEU A 153 11.35 -24.53 -6.07
C LEU A 153 10.70 -25.85 -6.48
N PHE A 154 11.40 -26.98 -6.29
CA PHE A 154 10.82 -28.30 -6.56
C PHE A 154 9.58 -28.56 -5.70
N LYS A 155 9.66 -28.30 -4.38
CA LYS A 155 8.56 -28.51 -3.43
C LYS A 155 7.30 -27.73 -3.78
N TYR A 156 7.45 -26.49 -4.26
CA TYR A 156 6.31 -25.58 -4.47
C TYR A 156 5.83 -25.49 -5.92
N ALA A 157 6.67 -25.78 -6.91
CA ALA A 157 6.25 -25.77 -8.31
C ALA A 157 5.48 -27.05 -8.69
N PHE A 158 5.98 -28.23 -8.32
CA PHE A 158 5.38 -29.50 -8.73
C PHE A 158 4.15 -29.85 -7.89
N GLY A 159 3.05 -30.20 -8.56
CA GLY A 159 1.75 -30.44 -7.96
C GLY A 159 0.92 -29.17 -7.74
N CYS A 160 1.43 -27.98 -8.13
CA CYS A 160 0.71 -26.72 -8.03
C CYS A 160 -0.58 -26.75 -8.88
N THR A 161 -0.48 -27.22 -10.13
CA THR A 161 -1.62 -27.34 -11.04
C THR A 161 -2.71 -28.28 -10.50
N ALA A 162 -2.33 -29.43 -9.95
CA ALA A 162 -3.28 -30.38 -9.37
C ALA A 162 -4.01 -29.78 -8.16
N LYS A 163 -3.27 -29.13 -7.25
CA LYS A 163 -3.85 -28.46 -6.07
C LYS A 163 -4.83 -27.34 -6.45
N LEU A 164 -4.51 -26.54 -7.47
CA LEU A 164 -5.41 -25.49 -7.97
C LEU A 164 -6.73 -26.06 -8.51
N LYS A 165 -6.67 -27.19 -9.24
CA LYS A 165 -7.88 -27.85 -9.78
C LYS A 165 -8.78 -28.46 -8.71
N MET A 166 -8.23 -28.77 -7.53
CA MET A 166 -8.97 -29.31 -6.38
C MET A 166 -9.64 -28.23 -5.52
N LEU A 167 -9.35 -26.95 -5.75
CA LEU A 167 -9.98 -25.85 -5.01
C LEU A 167 -11.44 -25.66 -5.40
N GLN A 168 -12.16 -24.87 -4.59
CA GLN A 168 -13.56 -24.48 -4.83
C GLN A 168 -13.79 -24.03 -6.27
N SER A 169 -15.00 -24.30 -6.80
CA SER A 169 -15.35 -24.13 -8.22
C SER A 169 -14.96 -22.77 -8.81
N GLU A 170 -15.17 -21.67 -8.06
CA GLU A 170 -14.82 -20.30 -8.50
C GLU A 170 -13.30 -20.10 -8.73
N ILE A 171 -12.45 -20.78 -7.95
CA ILE A 171 -10.99 -20.72 -8.10
C ILE A 171 -10.56 -21.63 -9.26
N ASN A 172 -11.16 -22.82 -9.36
CA ASN A 172 -10.89 -23.79 -10.41
C ASN A 172 -11.21 -23.23 -11.82
N LEU A 173 -12.27 -22.45 -11.95
CA LEU A 173 -12.63 -21.78 -13.22
C LEU A 173 -11.56 -20.80 -13.72
N ASN A 174 -10.69 -20.33 -12.82
CA ASN A 174 -9.66 -19.33 -13.10
C ASN A 174 -8.23 -19.86 -12.89
N VAL A 175 -8.03 -21.18 -13.03
CA VAL A 175 -6.75 -21.86 -12.82
C VAL A 175 -5.60 -21.21 -13.58
N ASN A 176 -5.79 -20.81 -14.84
CA ASN A 176 -4.70 -20.22 -15.64
C ASN A 176 -4.22 -18.88 -15.06
N ASP A 177 -5.12 -18.06 -14.50
CA ASP A 177 -4.75 -16.80 -13.88
C ASP A 177 -3.95 -17.05 -12.60
N PHE A 178 -4.38 -17.97 -11.75
CA PHE A 178 -3.63 -18.31 -10.53
C PHE A 178 -2.31 -19.06 -10.80
N LEU A 179 -2.22 -19.87 -11.84
CA LEU A 179 -0.94 -20.44 -12.32
C LEU A 179 0.01 -19.33 -12.80
N THR A 180 -0.52 -18.30 -13.45
CA THR A 180 0.26 -17.12 -13.87
C THR A 180 0.80 -16.38 -12.64
N VAL A 181 -0.05 -16.14 -11.62
CA VAL A 181 0.38 -15.54 -10.34
C VAL A 181 1.46 -16.37 -9.67
N SER A 182 1.28 -17.69 -9.61
CA SER A 182 2.26 -18.62 -9.04
C SER A 182 3.61 -18.52 -9.75
N ALA A 183 3.63 -18.47 -11.08
CA ALA A 183 4.84 -18.31 -11.89
C ALA A 183 5.56 -16.97 -11.63
N LEU A 184 4.81 -15.88 -11.43
CA LEU A 184 5.36 -14.56 -11.12
C LEU A 184 6.02 -14.52 -9.73
N ASN A 185 5.42 -15.22 -8.75
CA ASN A 185 5.77 -15.07 -7.35
C ASN A 185 6.81 -16.10 -6.86
N ILE A 186 6.80 -17.34 -7.36
CA ILE A 186 7.55 -18.45 -6.77
C ILE A 186 9.08 -18.21 -6.68
N GLY A 187 9.68 -17.60 -7.70
CA GLY A 187 11.13 -17.33 -7.69
C GLY A 187 11.54 -16.29 -6.65
N ILE A 188 10.70 -15.28 -6.43
CA ILE A 188 10.92 -14.28 -5.38
C ILE A 188 10.71 -14.93 -4.01
N TYR A 189 9.58 -15.62 -3.83
CA TYR A 189 9.24 -16.32 -2.60
C TYR A 189 10.35 -17.28 -2.15
N THR A 190 10.80 -18.20 -3.03
CA THR A 190 11.81 -19.21 -2.68
C THR A 190 13.19 -18.62 -2.38
N PHE A 191 13.57 -17.53 -3.07
CA PHE A 191 14.78 -16.78 -2.73
C PHE A 191 14.70 -16.18 -1.32
N TYR A 192 13.63 -15.42 -1.04
CA TYR A 192 13.46 -14.76 0.26
C TYR A 192 13.26 -15.75 1.39
N ARG A 193 12.60 -16.88 1.14
CA ARG A 193 12.49 -18.02 2.06
C ARG A 193 13.84 -18.49 2.55
N SER A 194 14.75 -18.74 1.61
CA SER A 194 16.13 -19.15 1.90
C SER A 194 16.93 -18.05 2.61
N TYR A 195 16.69 -16.79 2.24
CA TYR A 195 17.33 -15.63 2.86
C TYR A 195 16.89 -15.43 4.32
N TRP A 196 15.60 -15.47 4.61
CA TRP A 196 15.05 -15.36 5.95
C TRP A 196 15.48 -16.53 6.84
N ASN A 197 15.47 -17.76 6.30
CA ASN A 197 15.97 -18.93 7.02
C ASN A 197 17.43 -18.73 7.48
N MET A 198 18.27 -18.18 6.61
CA MET A 198 19.65 -17.83 6.96
C MET A 198 19.70 -16.74 8.04
N LEU A 199 18.89 -15.70 7.96
CA LEU A 199 18.86 -14.61 8.95
C LEU A 199 18.34 -15.02 10.32
N LYS A 200 17.44 -16.00 10.38
CA LYS A 200 16.99 -16.60 11.64
C LYS A 200 18.17 -17.13 12.48
N SER A 201 19.20 -17.67 11.82
CA SER A 201 20.43 -18.11 12.49
C SER A 201 21.32 -16.98 13.02
N LYS A 202 21.06 -15.72 12.64
CA LYS A 202 21.84 -14.53 12.99
C LYS A 202 21.19 -13.67 14.08
N LYS A 203 20.24 -14.23 14.85
CA LYS A 203 19.53 -13.55 15.95
C LYS A 203 18.73 -12.30 15.54
N VAL A 204 18.28 -12.22 14.28
CA VAL A 204 17.26 -11.23 13.89
C VAL A 204 15.98 -11.55 14.65
N LYS A 205 15.50 -10.57 15.44
CA LYS A 205 14.33 -10.70 16.31
C LYS A 205 13.03 -10.37 15.60
N GLU A 206 13.06 -9.43 14.66
CA GLU A 206 11.86 -8.97 13.97
C GLU A 206 12.19 -8.31 12.63
N ILE A 207 11.24 -8.41 11.69
CA ILE A 207 11.29 -7.71 10.40
C ILE A 207 10.01 -6.89 10.21
N ALA A 208 10.18 -5.59 9.97
CA ALA A 208 9.12 -4.69 9.55
C ALA A 208 8.96 -4.68 8.03
N PHE A 209 7.73 -4.75 7.55
CA PHE A 209 7.36 -4.68 6.14
C PHE A 209 6.39 -3.53 5.89
N ILE A 210 6.42 -3.01 4.67
CA ILE A 210 5.45 -2.04 4.16
C ILE A 210 4.70 -2.55 2.92
N THR A 211 5.05 -3.72 2.39
CA THR A 211 4.38 -4.32 1.22
C THR A 211 3.88 -5.72 1.53
N ILE A 212 2.67 -6.05 1.06
CA ILE A 212 2.10 -7.39 1.16
C ILE A 212 2.49 -8.17 -0.10
N ASP A 213 3.74 -8.65 -0.12
CA ASP A 213 4.38 -9.27 -1.28
C ASP A 213 5.10 -10.59 -0.90
N PRO A 214 5.61 -11.37 -1.88
CA PRO A 214 6.25 -12.66 -1.60
C PRO A 214 7.33 -12.66 -0.49
N PRO A 215 8.20 -11.64 -0.35
CA PRO A 215 9.09 -11.47 0.80
C PRO A 215 8.41 -11.59 2.17
N LEU A 216 7.27 -10.93 2.38
CA LEU A 216 6.52 -10.99 3.64
C LEU A 216 6.02 -12.40 3.95
N TYR A 217 5.34 -13.05 2.98
CA TYR A 217 4.88 -14.44 3.17
C TYR A 217 6.03 -15.39 3.48
N ALA A 218 7.15 -15.22 2.77
CA ALA A 218 8.34 -16.02 3.01
C ALA A 218 8.91 -15.82 4.42
N CYS A 219 8.79 -14.62 5.01
CA CYS A 219 9.26 -14.32 6.36
C CYS A 219 8.37 -14.98 7.42
N ILE A 220 7.05 -14.83 7.26
CA ILE A 220 6.04 -15.40 8.17
C ILE A 220 6.16 -16.91 8.23
N ASP A 221 6.23 -17.57 7.08
CA ASP A 221 6.32 -19.02 7.03
C ASP A 221 7.64 -19.48 7.74
N GLU A 222 8.68 -18.62 7.89
CA GLU A 222 9.99 -18.96 8.50
C GLU A 222 9.93 -18.72 10.02
N ALA A 223 8.76 -18.31 10.52
CA ALA A 223 8.48 -17.97 11.90
C ALA A 223 9.48 -16.94 12.45
N ILE A 224 9.75 -15.90 11.67
CA ILE A 224 10.41 -14.69 12.15
C ILE A 224 9.30 -13.70 12.51
N PRO A 225 9.33 -13.08 13.70
CA PRO A 225 8.36 -12.06 14.08
C PRO A 225 8.28 -10.94 13.04
N THR A 226 7.06 -10.52 12.72
CA THR A 226 6.76 -9.58 11.65
C THR A 226 5.85 -8.46 12.10
N VAL A 227 6.21 -7.25 11.67
CA VAL A 227 5.36 -6.06 11.80
C VAL A 227 5.05 -5.57 10.40
N PHE A 228 3.80 -5.22 10.15
CA PHE A 228 3.40 -4.57 8.92
C PHE A 228 2.94 -3.14 9.19
N PHE A 229 3.47 -2.19 8.41
CA PHE A 229 3.03 -0.80 8.41
C PHE A 229 2.36 -0.48 7.08
N GLU A 230 1.06 -0.19 7.13
CA GLU A 230 0.33 0.29 5.97
C GLU A 230 0.83 1.69 5.59
N HIS A 231 1.05 1.91 4.29
CA HIS A 231 1.58 3.18 3.77
C HIS A 231 0.66 3.80 2.71
N GLY A 232 -0.34 3.05 2.22
CA GLY A 232 -1.34 3.43 1.24
C GLY A 232 -2.75 3.34 1.80
N LEU A 233 -3.76 3.62 0.97
CA LEU A 233 -5.11 3.16 1.27
C LEU A 233 -5.19 1.69 0.90
N MET A 234 -5.62 0.87 1.84
CA MET A 234 -5.62 -0.57 1.66
C MET A 234 -6.78 -1.05 0.79
N PHE A 235 -6.49 -2.02 -0.06
CA PHE A 235 -7.48 -2.72 -0.87
C PHE A 235 -8.03 -3.97 -0.19
N ARG A 236 -9.30 -4.28 -0.48
CA ARG A 236 -10.03 -5.47 -0.03
C ARG A 236 -9.53 -6.72 -0.71
N SER A 237 -9.05 -6.62 -1.96
CA SER A 237 -8.53 -7.74 -2.74
C SER A 237 -7.11 -8.19 -2.37
N LEU A 238 -6.60 -7.79 -1.20
CA LEU A 238 -5.31 -8.24 -0.67
C LEU A 238 -5.48 -9.48 0.21
N LEU A 239 -4.62 -10.48 0.01
CA LEU A 239 -4.59 -11.67 0.88
C LEU A 239 -3.69 -11.37 2.08
N ILE A 240 -4.28 -10.95 3.19
CA ILE A 240 -3.50 -10.52 4.35
C ILE A 240 -2.92 -11.74 5.07
N PRO A 241 -1.59 -11.88 5.16
CA PRO A 241 -0.97 -12.99 5.87
C PRO A 241 -0.98 -12.76 7.39
N LYS A 242 -0.70 -13.82 8.15
CA LYS A 242 -0.72 -13.82 9.62
C LYS A 242 0.51 -13.15 10.21
N VAL A 243 0.61 -11.83 10.07
CA VAL A 243 1.64 -11.03 10.75
C VAL A 243 1.37 -10.96 12.25
N ASP A 244 2.42 -10.71 13.05
CA ASP A 244 2.28 -10.58 14.50
C ASP A 244 1.60 -9.26 14.88
N ARG A 245 1.96 -8.18 14.18
CA ARG A 245 1.39 -6.84 14.37
C ARG A 245 1.10 -6.16 13.03
N PHE A 246 -0.07 -5.54 12.93
CA PHE A 246 -0.50 -4.83 11.74
C PHE A 246 -0.90 -3.40 12.12
N TYR A 247 -0.19 -2.40 11.60
CA TYR A 247 -0.50 -0.99 11.81
C TYR A 247 -1.20 -0.41 10.58
N THR A 248 -2.47 -0.08 10.76
CA THR A 248 -3.33 0.54 9.74
C THR A 248 -3.16 2.06 9.69
N LEU A 249 -3.53 2.66 8.55
CA LEU A 249 -3.51 4.10 8.35
C LEU A 249 -4.80 4.74 8.90
N THR A 250 -5.96 4.14 8.58
CA THR A 250 -7.28 4.73 8.87
C THR A 250 -8.09 3.91 9.86
N TYR A 251 -9.06 4.56 10.52
CA TYR A 251 -10.00 3.88 11.42
C TYR A 251 -10.88 2.85 10.69
N ASP A 252 -11.29 3.14 9.44
CA ASP A 252 -12.10 2.23 8.63
C ASP A 252 -11.33 0.92 8.31
N GLU A 253 -10.03 1.02 8.04
CA GLU A 253 -9.13 -0.12 7.86
C GLU A 253 -8.96 -0.92 9.16
N GLU A 254 -8.67 -0.25 10.27
CA GLU A 254 -8.52 -0.89 11.59
C GLU A 254 -9.76 -1.73 11.93
N LYS A 255 -10.96 -1.13 11.78
CA LYS A 255 -12.24 -1.77 12.06
C LYS A 255 -12.50 -2.94 11.11
N TYR A 256 -12.19 -2.79 9.82
CA TYR A 256 -12.36 -3.86 8.85
C TYR A 256 -11.47 -5.06 9.17
N LEU A 257 -10.18 -4.83 9.45
CA LEU A 257 -9.21 -5.89 9.72
C LEU A 257 -9.49 -6.61 11.05
N LYS A 258 -9.84 -5.88 12.11
CA LYS A 258 -10.25 -6.50 13.38
C LYS A 258 -11.42 -7.48 13.21
N LYS A 259 -12.29 -7.22 12.24
CA LYS A 259 -13.42 -8.11 11.90
C LYS A 259 -13.01 -9.25 10.96
N SER A 260 -12.23 -8.99 9.92
CA SER A 260 -11.91 -9.98 8.88
C SER A 260 -10.78 -10.94 9.27
N ILE A 261 -9.86 -10.50 10.13
CA ILE A 261 -8.67 -11.26 10.57
C ILE A 261 -8.46 -11.13 12.08
N PRO A 262 -9.40 -11.62 12.92
CA PRO A 262 -9.44 -11.35 14.37
C PRO A 262 -8.26 -11.92 15.17
N HIS A 263 -7.42 -12.75 14.56
CA HIS A 263 -6.26 -13.37 15.17
C HIS A 263 -4.98 -12.54 15.06
N ILE A 264 -4.99 -11.45 14.27
CA ILE A 264 -3.85 -10.54 14.13
C ILE A 264 -4.01 -9.38 15.12
N LYS A 265 -2.90 -8.97 15.77
CA LYS A 265 -2.90 -7.72 16.56
C LYS A 265 -2.93 -6.53 15.61
N VAL A 266 -4.14 -6.07 15.30
CA VAL A 266 -4.37 -4.88 14.48
C VAL A 266 -4.42 -3.65 15.38
N GLY A 267 -3.55 -2.69 15.09
CA GLY A 267 -3.57 -1.36 15.69
C GLY A 267 -3.65 -0.28 14.62
N ARG A 268 -3.93 0.94 15.06
CA ARG A 268 -3.70 2.15 14.29
C ARG A 268 -2.61 2.95 14.99
N LYS A 269 -1.66 3.50 14.23
CA LYS A 269 -0.70 4.43 14.84
C LYS A 269 -1.46 5.71 15.19
N LEU A 270 -1.74 5.89 16.47
CA LEU A 270 -2.39 7.09 16.97
C LEU A 270 -1.34 8.17 17.13
N ILE A 271 -1.34 9.12 16.21
CA ILE A 271 -0.60 10.37 16.40
C ILE A 271 -1.43 11.19 17.39
N LYS A 272 -0.86 11.54 18.55
CA LYS A 272 -1.50 12.51 19.45
C LYS A 272 -1.34 13.89 18.80
N TYR A 273 -2.42 14.49 18.33
CA TYR A 273 -2.39 15.81 17.72
C TYR A 273 -3.24 16.84 18.45
N LYS A 274 -2.85 18.11 18.34
CA LYS A 274 -3.65 19.23 18.86
C LYS A 274 -4.72 19.59 17.85
N ILE A 275 -5.94 19.15 18.11
CA ILE A 275 -7.11 19.57 17.31
C ILE A 275 -7.44 21.02 17.64
N ASN A 276 -7.09 21.93 16.72
CA ASN A 276 -7.68 23.26 16.70
C ASN A 276 -8.99 23.21 15.91
N LYS A 277 -10.12 23.46 16.60
CA LYS A 277 -11.46 23.48 15.99
C LYS A 277 -11.64 24.66 15.04
N THR A 278 -10.95 25.77 15.30
CA THR A 278 -10.98 26.94 14.44
C THR A 278 -9.84 26.83 13.43
N LYS A 279 -10.19 26.69 12.14
CA LYS A 279 -9.22 26.54 11.06
C LYS A 279 -8.82 27.89 10.47
N ASN A 280 -7.57 28.00 10.04
CA ASN A 280 -7.10 29.14 9.26
C ASN A 280 -7.69 29.10 7.85
N ASN A 281 -7.80 30.25 7.18
CA ASN A 281 -8.13 30.28 5.75
C ASN A 281 -6.92 29.87 4.90
N ASN A 282 -6.36 28.69 5.19
CA ASN A 282 -5.28 28.08 4.44
C ASN A 282 -5.84 26.88 3.68
N ILE A 283 -5.38 26.70 2.44
CA ILE A 283 -5.63 25.53 1.60
C ILE A 283 -4.30 24.84 1.35
N MET A 284 -4.15 23.61 1.83
CA MET A 284 -2.95 22.82 1.56
C MET A 284 -3.14 21.97 0.31
N ILE A 285 -2.25 22.08 -0.65
CA ILE A 285 -2.21 21.32 -1.90
C ILE A 285 -1.20 20.18 -1.70
N LEU A 286 -1.66 18.94 -1.79
CA LEU A 286 -0.81 17.77 -1.62
C LEU A 286 -0.23 17.31 -2.96
N SER A 287 1.09 17.20 -3.01
CA SER A 287 1.86 16.53 -4.07
C SER A 287 1.37 16.89 -5.49
N PRO A 288 1.31 18.19 -5.86
CA PRO A 288 0.85 18.57 -7.19
C PRO A 288 1.73 17.89 -8.24
N ASN A 289 1.13 17.07 -9.09
CA ASN A 289 1.85 16.43 -10.18
C ASN A 289 1.92 17.41 -11.37
N LEU A 290 3.09 18.00 -11.56
CA LEU A 290 3.35 19.08 -12.52
C LEU A 290 3.33 18.61 -13.99
N ILE A 291 3.30 17.29 -14.23
CA ILE A 291 3.38 16.68 -15.57
C ILE A 291 2.00 16.22 -16.07
N LEU A 292 0.97 16.22 -15.21
CA LEU A 292 -0.36 15.69 -15.52
C LEU A 292 -1.45 16.78 -15.55
N SER A 293 -2.58 16.46 -16.20
CA SER A 293 -3.82 17.26 -16.25
C SER A 293 -4.34 17.73 -14.89
N ASN A 294 -3.92 17.08 -13.81
CA ASN A 294 -4.19 17.47 -12.42
C ASN A 294 -3.75 18.90 -12.10
N PHE A 295 -2.71 19.40 -12.78
CA PHE A 295 -2.19 20.74 -12.53
C PHE A 295 -3.13 21.85 -13.02
N CYS A 296 -3.72 21.70 -14.21
CA CYS A 296 -4.74 22.64 -14.71
C CYS A 296 -5.94 22.71 -13.77
N LYS A 297 -6.35 21.57 -13.19
CA LYS A 297 -7.45 21.51 -12.22
C LYS A 297 -7.12 22.26 -10.92
N ILE A 298 -5.85 22.21 -10.47
CA ILE A 298 -5.39 22.99 -9.32
C ILE A 298 -5.48 24.49 -9.63
N GLN A 299 -4.98 24.93 -10.79
CA GLN A 299 -5.06 26.34 -11.19
C GLN A 299 -6.52 26.82 -11.34
N GLU A 300 -7.38 26.01 -11.95
CA GLU A 300 -8.81 26.28 -12.07
C GLU A 300 -9.46 26.41 -10.69
N PHE A 301 -9.15 25.50 -9.77
CA PHE A 301 -9.63 25.56 -8.39
C PHE A 301 -9.15 26.82 -7.66
N MET A 302 -7.87 27.15 -7.79
CA MET A 302 -7.26 28.33 -7.13
C MET A 302 -7.81 29.65 -7.65
N SER A 303 -8.17 29.73 -8.93
CA SER A 303 -8.67 30.96 -9.56
C SER A 303 -10.12 31.29 -9.19
N GLN A 304 -10.82 30.41 -8.46
CA GLN A 304 -12.21 30.64 -8.10
C GLN A 304 -12.35 31.82 -7.11
N PRO A 305 -13.26 32.78 -7.37
CA PRO A 305 -13.42 33.97 -6.52
C PRO A 305 -13.73 33.66 -5.05
N ILE A 306 -14.35 32.50 -4.77
CA ILE A 306 -14.70 32.05 -3.41
C ILE A 306 -13.47 31.80 -2.52
N PHE A 307 -12.28 31.63 -3.12
CA PHE A 307 -11.02 31.41 -2.40
C PHE A 307 -10.12 32.64 -2.33
N LYS A 308 -10.61 33.83 -2.73
CA LYS A 308 -9.79 35.08 -2.75
C LYS A 308 -9.09 35.39 -1.42
N ASN A 309 -9.70 35.02 -0.29
CA ASN A 309 -9.16 35.27 1.05
C ASN A 309 -8.39 34.07 1.64
N PHE A 310 -8.04 33.08 0.82
CA PHE A 310 -7.28 31.92 1.25
C PHE A 310 -5.81 32.04 0.86
N GLN A 311 -4.94 31.56 1.75
CA GLN A 311 -3.54 31.33 1.45
C GLN A 311 -3.35 29.88 0.99
N PHE A 312 -2.69 29.70 -0.15
CA PHE A 312 -2.41 28.36 -0.69
C PHE A 312 -1.02 27.90 -0.25
N ILE A 313 -0.97 26.72 0.35
CA ILE A 313 0.24 26.06 0.82
C ILE A 313 0.50 24.88 -0.08
N ASN A 314 1.60 24.89 -0.81
CA ASN A 314 2.00 23.81 -1.68
C ASN A 314 2.93 22.86 -0.92
N ARG A 315 2.47 21.63 -0.69
CA ARG A 315 3.26 20.57 -0.08
C ARG A 315 3.71 19.57 -1.15
N PRO A 316 4.94 19.67 -1.66
CA PRO A 316 5.42 18.79 -2.71
C PRO A 316 5.68 17.37 -2.17
N THR A 317 5.97 16.44 -3.08
CA THR A 317 6.40 15.10 -2.69
C THR A 317 7.76 15.20 -1.96
N PRO A 318 8.01 14.37 -0.92
CA PRO A 318 9.26 14.42 -0.14
C PRO A 318 10.55 14.20 -0.92
N GLN A 319 10.45 13.69 -2.16
CA GLN A 319 11.57 13.41 -3.05
C GLN A 319 11.58 14.32 -4.28
N ALA A 320 10.81 15.42 -4.26
CA ALA A 320 10.79 16.38 -5.35
C ALA A 320 12.20 16.95 -5.58
N THR A 321 12.65 16.89 -6.82
CA THR A 321 13.89 17.48 -7.30
C THR A 321 13.82 19.00 -7.30
N GLU A 322 14.98 19.67 -7.28
CA GLU A 322 15.04 21.14 -7.34
C GLU A 322 14.29 21.68 -8.58
N SER A 323 14.44 21.02 -9.73
CA SER A 323 13.73 21.37 -10.97
C SER A 323 12.21 21.27 -10.83
N GLU A 324 11.70 20.24 -10.15
CA GLU A 324 10.27 20.10 -9.87
C GLU A 324 9.78 21.19 -8.92
N LEU A 325 10.56 21.55 -7.90
CA LEU A 325 10.21 22.64 -6.99
C LEU A 325 10.17 24.00 -7.71
N HIS A 326 11.19 24.31 -8.52
CA HIS A 326 11.22 25.53 -9.33
C HIS A 326 10.04 25.62 -10.30
N LEU A 327 9.74 24.52 -11.00
CA LEU A 327 8.58 24.46 -11.88
C LEU A 327 7.27 24.68 -11.10
N SER A 328 7.14 24.05 -9.92
CA SER A 328 5.95 24.21 -9.10
C SER A 328 5.74 25.66 -8.65
N LEU A 329 6.81 26.36 -8.28
CA LEU A 329 6.76 27.77 -7.88
C LEU A 329 6.47 28.69 -9.07
N LYS A 330 7.04 28.39 -10.24
CA LYS A 330 6.76 29.15 -11.46
C LYS A 330 5.29 29.07 -11.85
N GLU A 331 4.72 27.87 -11.79
CA GLU A 331 3.38 27.60 -12.31
C GLU A 331 2.27 27.83 -11.26
N LEU A 332 2.60 27.82 -9.96
CA LEU A 332 1.73 28.21 -8.84
C LEU A 332 2.35 29.38 -8.04
N PRO A 333 2.55 30.56 -8.65
CA PRO A 333 3.36 31.64 -8.07
C PRO A 333 2.76 32.28 -6.80
N SER A 334 1.46 32.07 -6.55
CA SER A 334 0.76 32.55 -5.36
C SER A 334 0.80 31.57 -4.18
N THR A 335 1.52 30.46 -4.30
CA THR A 335 1.61 29.43 -3.24
C THR A 335 2.85 29.59 -2.36
N ILE A 336 2.73 29.21 -1.09
CA ILE A 336 3.87 29.06 -0.19
C ILE A 336 4.33 27.61 -0.22
N LEU A 337 5.62 27.40 -0.44
CA LEU A 337 6.21 26.06 -0.37
C LEU A 337 6.32 25.60 1.09
N ASP A 338 5.82 24.39 1.36
CA ASP A 338 5.91 23.75 2.66
C ASP A 338 7.19 22.91 2.83
N ASP A 339 7.55 22.67 4.09
CA ASP A 339 8.71 21.86 4.47
C ASP A 339 8.41 20.37 4.33
N THR A 340 9.10 19.69 3.42
CA THR A 340 8.98 18.26 3.19
C THR A 340 9.86 17.40 4.08
N THR A 341 10.76 18.01 4.86
CA THR A 341 11.61 17.30 5.82
C THR A 341 10.82 16.84 7.05
N ILE A 342 9.72 17.51 7.37
CA ILE A 342 8.78 17.13 8.42
C ILE A 342 7.64 16.24 7.89
N PRO A 343 7.06 15.35 8.71
CA PRO A 343 5.87 14.58 8.35
C PRO A 343 4.65 15.43 8.03
N LEU A 344 3.69 14.88 7.28
CA LEU A 344 2.46 15.59 6.89
C LEU A 344 1.67 16.10 8.10
N TYR A 345 1.58 15.32 9.18
CA TYR A 345 0.82 15.73 10.35
C TYR A 345 1.39 16.98 11.02
N GLU A 346 2.71 17.10 11.14
CA GLU A 346 3.36 18.29 11.72
C GLU A 346 3.12 19.53 10.86
N SER A 347 3.10 19.34 9.53
CA SER A 347 2.72 20.40 8.60
C SER A 347 1.25 20.82 8.76
N ILE A 348 0.33 19.87 8.92
CA ILE A 348 -1.08 20.18 9.18
C ILE A 348 -1.24 20.96 10.49
N GLU A 349 -0.52 20.60 11.55
CA GLU A 349 -0.54 21.35 12.81
C GLU A 349 0.03 22.77 12.65
N LYS A 350 1.14 22.92 11.92
CA LYS A 350 1.78 24.21 11.63
C LYS A 350 0.85 25.15 10.88
N TRP A 351 0.24 24.68 9.79
CA TRP A 351 -0.56 25.53 8.90
C TRP A 351 -2.02 25.63 9.34
N ASN A 352 -2.51 24.66 10.10
CA ASN A 352 -3.90 24.49 10.54
C ASN A 352 -4.92 24.79 9.41
N PRO A 353 -4.81 24.12 8.26
CA PRO A 353 -5.60 24.44 7.07
C PRO A 353 -7.09 24.12 7.26
N LYS A 354 -7.94 24.89 6.60
CA LYS A 354 -9.38 24.60 6.51
C LYS A 354 -9.65 23.52 5.46
N PHE A 355 -8.92 23.58 4.35
CA PHE A 355 -9.03 22.60 3.26
C PHE A 355 -7.70 21.95 2.97
N ILE A 356 -7.73 20.65 2.68
CA ILE A 356 -6.60 19.94 2.10
C ILE A 356 -7.07 19.34 0.79
N ILE A 357 -6.37 19.68 -0.29
CA ILE A 357 -6.74 19.31 -1.65
C ILE A 357 -5.67 18.44 -2.30
N SER A 358 -6.09 17.56 -3.19
CA SER A 358 -5.19 16.75 -4.00
C SER A 358 -5.74 16.58 -5.40
N GLY A 359 -4.84 16.60 -6.39
CA GLY A 359 -5.18 16.32 -7.78
C GLY A 359 -5.64 14.87 -8.03
N TRP A 360 -5.36 13.97 -7.09
CA TRP A 360 -5.73 12.56 -7.14
C TRP A 360 -6.18 12.05 -5.75
N MET A 361 -6.60 10.80 -5.64
CA MET A 361 -6.81 10.12 -4.35
C MET A 361 -5.49 9.94 -3.60
N SER A 362 -5.20 10.87 -2.68
CA SER A 362 -4.02 10.86 -1.80
C SER A 362 -4.39 10.34 -0.41
N THR A 363 -3.52 9.54 0.21
CA THR A 363 -3.63 9.14 1.63
C THR A 363 -3.64 10.35 2.56
N GLY A 364 -3.05 11.47 2.14
CA GLY A 364 -3.10 12.71 2.89
C GLY A 364 -4.50 13.31 2.99
N LEU A 365 -5.44 12.96 2.10
CA LEU A 365 -6.86 13.33 2.25
C LEU A 365 -7.54 12.56 3.38
N ALA A 366 -7.17 11.29 3.60
CA ALA A 366 -7.64 10.55 4.76
C ALA A 366 -7.05 11.13 6.05
N THR A 367 -5.76 11.49 6.02
CA THR A 367 -5.09 12.17 7.14
C THR A 367 -5.77 13.52 7.44
N ALA A 368 -6.14 14.30 6.43
CA ALA A 368 -6.81 15.59 6.61
C ALA A 368 -8.05 15.49 7.53
N LEU A 369 -8.86 14.44 7.33
CA LEU A 369 -10.09 14.23 8.08
C LEU A 369 -9.84 13.87 9.55
N ASP A 370 -8.75 13.16 9.85
CA ASP A 370 -8.31 12.94 11.24
C ASP A 370 -7.99 14.28 11.93
N TYR A 371 -7.43 15.25 11.20
CA TYR A 371 -7.10 16.59 11.72
C TYR A 371 -8.25 17.61 11.62
N GLU A 372 -9.47 17.15 11.39
CA GLU A 372 -10.66 17.98 11.18
C GLU A 372 -10.48 19.03 10.06
N CYS A 373 -9.66 18.74 9.06
CA CYS A 373 -9.51 19.53 7.84
C CYS A 373 -10.43 18.94 6.76
N LEU A 374 -11.17 19.76 6.00
CA LEU A 374 -12.06 19.23 4.97
C LEU A 374 -11.25 18.71 3.77
N PRO A 375 -11.29 17.40 3.45
CA PRO A 375 -10.57 16.84 2.31
C PRO A 375 -11.32 17.06 1.00
N ILE A 376 -10.61 17.54 -0.02
CA ILE A 376 -11.18 17.77 -1.36
C ILE A 376 -10.32 17.07 -2.43
N SER A 377 -10.93 16.20 -3.21
CA SER A 377 -10.33 15.67 -4.44
C SER A 377 -10.69 16.57 -5.61
N LEU A 378 -9.71 16.94 -6.42
CA LEU A 378 -9.94 17.61 -7.71
C LEU A 378 -10.20 16.61 -8.84
N TYR A 379 -10.17 15.32 -8.52
CA TYR A 379 -10.48 14.23 -9.42
C TYR A 379 -11.82 13.61 -9.04
N ASP A 380 -12.82 13.66 -9.93
CA ASP A 380 -14.10 12.97 -9.74
C ASP A 380 -14.15 11.69 -10.60
N PRO A 381 -14.16 10.51 -9.97
CA PRO A 381 -14.19 9.25 -10.70
C PRO A 381 -15.44 9.00 -11.54
N ASN A 382 -16.54 9.66 -11.21
CA ASN A 382 -17.78 9.46 -11.96
C ASN A 382 -17.80 10.30 -13.24
N ILE A 383 -16.80 11.17 -13.46
CA ILE A 383 -16.72 12.14 -14.55
C ILE A 383 -15.45 11.96 -15.38
N ASP A 384 -14.31 11.65 -14.75
CA ASP A 384 -12.99 11.85 -15.34
C ASP A 384 -12.29 10.58 -15.89
N ASP A 385 -12.88 9.38 -15.82
CA ASP A 385 -12.09 8.15 -15.86
C ASP A 385 -12.20 7.30 -17.16
N LYS A 386 -11.16 7.29 -18.00
CA LYS A 386 -11.01 6.32 -19.12
C LYS A 386 -9.88 5.31 -18.93
N TRP A 387 -8.96 5.55 -17.98
CA TRP A 387 -7.74 4.74 -17.84
C TRP A 387 -7.73 3.88 -16.58
N ILE A 388 -8.25 4.38 -15.45
CA ILE A 388 -8.46 3.53 -14.27
C ILE A 388 -9.70 2.66 -14.46
N GLU A 389 -10.72 3.12 -15.20
CA GLU A 389 -11.80 2.23 -15.68
C GLU A 389 -11.26 0.95 -16.36
N LYS A 390 -10.10 1.05 -17.03
CA LYS A 390 -9.46 -0.07 -17.73
C LYS A 390 -8.76 -1.05 -16.79
N ILE A 391 -8.28 -0.62 -15.62
CA ILE A 391 -7.51 -1.46 -14.67
C ILE A 391 -8.40 -1.88 -13.49
N TYR A 392 -9.15 -0.92 -12.94
CA TYR A 392 -10.17 -1.07 -11.92
C TYR A 392 -11.42 -0.29 -12.35
N PRO A 393 -12.38 -0.93 -13.04
CA PRO A 393 -13.61 -0.30 -13.49
C PRO A 393 -14.33 0.54 -12.43
N ASN A 394 -14.11 0.25 -11.15
CA ASN A 394 -14.53 1.05 -9.99
C ASN A 394 -13.58 0.82 -8.79
N ASP A 395 -12.39 1.45 -8.80
CA ASP A 395 -11.37 1.35 -7.72
C ASP A 395 -11.92 1.57 -6.28
N TYR A 396 -12.97 2.38 -6.16
CA TYR A 396 -13.69 2.66 -4.90
C TYR A 396 -14.38 1.47 -4.25
N TRP A 397 -14.73 0.44 -5.01
CA TRP A 397 -15.27 -0.79 -4.43
C TRP A 397 -14.18 -1.63 -3.78
N ASN A 398 -12.94 -1.46 -4.23
CA ASN A 398 -11.82 -2.24 -3.75
C ASN A 398 -11.15 -1.59 -2.54
N THR A 399 -11.16 -0.27 -2.39
CA THR A 399 -10.59 0.37 -1.18
C THR A 399 -11.41 0.06 0.08
N ILE A 400 -10.72 -0.15 1.20
CA ILE A 400 -11.37 -0.32 2.51
C ILE A 400 -11.86 1.03 3.03
N TYR A 401 -11.01 2.06 2.93
CA TYR A 401 -11.38 3.44 3.24
C TYR A 401 -12.44 3.92 2.23
N PRO A 402 -13.65 4.34 2.67
CA PRO A 402 -14.76 4.60 1.76
C PRO A 402 -14.67 6.01 1.16
N VAL A 403 -13.70 6.22 0.27
CA VAL A 403 -13.32 7.53 -0.31
C VAL A 403 -14.52 8.37 -0.74
N LYS A 404 -15.51 7.79 -1.47
CA LYS A 404 -16.69 8.52 -1.96
C LYS A 404 -17.53 9.18 -0.84
N SER A 405 -17.51 8.61 0.36
CA SER A 405 -18.25 9.12 1.52
C SER A 405 -17.40 9.93 2.50
N ARG A 406 -16.09 9.99 2.28
CA ARG A 406 -15.12 10.62 3.19
C ARG A 406 -14.47 11.88 2.61
N ILE A 407 -14.68 12.15 1.33
CA ILE A 407 -14.00 13.21 0.58
C ILE A 407 -15.03 14.01 -0.23
N LEU A 408 -14.84 15.32 -0.31
CA LEU A 408 -15.59 16.18 -1.22
C LEU A 408 -14.89 16.21 -2.59
N PHE A 409 -15.65 16.33 -3.66
CA PHE A 409 -15.14 16.28 -5.02
C PHE A 409 -15.42 17.60 -5.73
N TRP A 410 -14.38 18.25 -6.24
CA TRP A 410 -14.53 19.45 -7.06
C TRP A 410 -14.67 19.07 -8.55
N PRO A 411 -15.56 19.71 -9.32
CA PRO A 411 -16.51 20.77 -8.94
C PRO A 411 -17.86 20.29 -8.40
N ARG A 412 -18.11 18.98 -8.38
CA ARG A 412 -19.42 18.39 -8.02
C ARG A 412 -20.00 18.93 -6.72
N ASP A 413 -19.16 19.05 -5.68
CA ASP A 413 -19.57 19.42 -4.33
C ASP A 413 -19.34 20.92 -4.03
N GLN A 414 -19.25 21.77 -5.07
CA GLN A 414 -18.95 23.20 -4.98
C GLN A 414 -19.87 23.94 -4.00
N GLU A 415 -21.18 23.68 -4.02
CA GLU A 415 -22.14 24.36 -3.14
C GLU A 415 -21.94 24.00 -1.66
N ILE A 416 -21.51 22.77 -1.38
CA ILE A 416 -21.15 22.36 -0.01
C ILE A 416 -19.89 23.12 0.42
N ILE A 417 -18.88 23.18 -0.44
CA ILE A 417 -17.62 23.89 -0.19
C ILE A 417 -17.87 25.38 0.06
N LYS A 418 -18.70 26.04 -0.75
CA LYS A 418 -19.08 27.46 -0.55
C LYS A 418 -19.72 27.69 0.81
N LYS A 419 -20.64 26.82 1.23
CA LYS A 419 -21.31 26.92 2.53
C LYS A 419 -20.33 26.76 3.70
N THR A 420 -19.35 25.87 3.59
CA THR A 420 -18.36 25.64 4.66
C THR A 420 -17.33 26.76 4.75
N ILE A 421 -17.09 27.52 3.67
CA ILE A 421 -16.26 28.74 3.70
C ILE A 421 -16.89 29.81 4.59
N VAL A 422 -18.21 30.04 4.43
CA VAL A 422 -18.92 31.16 5.06
C VAL A 422 -19.45 30.85 6.47
N SER A 423 -19.63 29.57 6.81
CA SER A 423 -20.25 29.15 8.08
C SER A 423 -19.43 28.09 8.79
N GLN A 424 -18.95 28.42 10.00
CA GLN A 424 -18.28 27.48 10.89
C GLN A 424 -19.18 26.29 11.27
N ILE A 425 -20.48 26.51 11.45
CA ILE A 425 -21.45 25.45 11.75
C ILE A 425 -21.56 24.49 10.56
N ALA A 426 -21.64 25.02 9.33
CA ALA A 426 -21.67 24.19 8.13
C ALA A 426 -20.36 23.39 7.96
N TYR A 427 -19.23 24.01 8.25
CA TYR A 427 -17.92 23.35 8.26
C TYR A 427 -17.88 22.17 9.24
N GLU A 428 -18.23 22.39 10.50
CA GLU A 428 -18.23 21.36 11.55
C GLU A 428 -19.22 20.24 11.25
N ASN A 429 -20.40 20.58 10.73
CA ASN A 429 -21.39 19.58 10.32
C ASN A 429 -20.87 18.73 9.16
N GLN A 430 -20.19 19.35 8.19
CA GLN A 430 -19.60 18.59 7.08
C GLN A 430 -18.47 17.67 7.56
N ILE A 431 -17.61 18.10 8.48
CA ILE A 431 -16.61 17.23 9.12
C ILE A 431 -17.29 16.03 9.79
N LYS A 432 -18.35 16.25 10.58
CA LYS A 432 -19.09 15.17 11.24
C LYS A 432 -19.72 14.20 10.26
N ILE A 433 -20.25 14.69 9.14
CA ILE A 433 -20.82 13.85 8.06
C ILE A 433 -19.75 12.96 7.44
N LEU A 434 -18.55 13.52 7.20
CA LEU A 434 -17.46 12.79 6.58
C LEU A 434 -16.75 11.85 7.56
N GLN A 435 -16.72 12.13 8.87
CA GLN A 435 -16.04 11.28 9.86
C GLN A 435 -16.75 9.92 10.10
N PRO A 436 -16.01 8.86 10.51
CA PRO A 436 -16.60 7.57 10.79
C PRO A 436 -17.56 7.59 11.98
N THR A 437 -18.69 6.88 11.87
CA THR A 437 -19.58 6.67 13.01
C THR A 437 -18.85 5.87 14.09
N GLY A 438 -18.82 6.41 15.32
CA GLY A 438 -18.07 5.84 16.44
C GLY A 438 -16.61 6.30 16.52
N TYR A 439 -16.17 7.21 15.65
CA TYR A 439 -14.89 7.88 15.79
C TYR A 439 -14.97 8.87 16.96
N SER A 440 -14.37 8.53 18.11
CA SER A 440 -14.07 9.53 19.14
C SER A 440 -12.67 10.05 18.87
N GLY A 441 -12.53 11.25 18.31
CA GLY A 441 -11.24 11.96 18.21
C GLY A 441 -10.54 12.18 19.56
N LYS A 442 -11.20 11.82 20.68
CA LYS A 442 -10.59 11.57 21.98
C LYS A 442 -10.33 10.07 22.13
N ILE A 443 -9.07 9.65 22.07
CA ILE A 443 -8.68 8.28 22.39
C ILE A 443 -7.94 8.29 23.72
N LYS A 444 -8.50 7.54 24.69
CA LYS A 444 -7.87 7.21 25.98
C LYS A 444 -6.58 6.42 25.72
N GLU A 445 -5.59 6.68 26.55
CA GLU A 445 -4.33 5.94 26.58
C GLU A 445 -4.61 4.44 26.73
N SER A 446 -4.43 3.67 25.65
CA SER A 446 -4.07 2.26 25.81
C SER A 446 -2.56 2.22 25.81
N CYS A 447 -2.00 1.98 26.99
CA CYS A 447 -0.61 1.66 27.16
C CYS A 447 -0.23 0.54 26.20
N TYR A 448 0.94 0.68 25.59
CA TYR A 448 1.62 -0.42 24.93
C TYR A 448 1.92 -1.45 26.02
N ASP A 449 1.16 -2.54 26.07
CA ASP A 449 1.65 -3.74 26.74
C ASP A 449 2.69 -4.36 25.80
N ILE A 450 3.96 -4.09 26.15
CA ILE A 450 5.18 -4.68 25.56
C ILE A 450 5.31 -6.13 26.02
#